data_AF-A0A844ID82-F1
#
_entry.id   AF-A0A844ID82-F1
#
_cell.length_a   1.000
_cell.length_b   1.000
_cell.length_c   1.000
_cell.angle_alpha   90.00
_cell.angle_beta   90.00
_cell.angle_gamma   90.00
#
_symmetry.space_group_name_H-M   'P 1'
#
loop_
_entity.id
_entity.type
_entity.pdbx_description
1 polymer ?
#
loop_
_entity_poly.entity_id
_entity_poly.type
_entity_poly.pdbx_seq_one_letter_code
_entity_poly.pdbx_strand_id
1 'polypeptide(L)' 'HEAWYNKAYSYSLQGNIEQAIENLKTAINLHPEVREWAKTDSDFDAIREDERFQELIK' A
#
# COMPACT_ATOMS: atom_id res chain seq x y z
N HIS A 1 -1.82 5.77 12.16
CA HIS A 1 -2.59 5.79 10.91
C HIS A 1 -1.68 6.18 9.76
N GLU A 2 -1.37 7.47 9.58
CA GLU A 2 -0.57 7.98 8.44
C GLU A 2 0.85 7.43 8.34
N ALA A 3 1.53 7.14 9.45
CA ALA A 3 2.95 6.74 9.41
C ALA A 3 3.22 5.42 8.65
N TRP A 4 2.31 4.44 8.71
CA TRP A 4 2.46 3.17 7.97
C TRP A 4 2.09 3.34 6.50
N TYR A 5 1.06 4.15 6.21
CA TYR A 5 0.67 4.50 4.84
C TYR A 5 1.76 5.29 4.12
N ASN A 6 2.32 6.32 4.77
CA ASN A 6 3.41 7.15 4.23
C ASN A 6 4.70 6.35 4.04
N LYS A 7 4.93 5.32 4.87
CA LYS A 7 6.03 4.36 4.66
C LYS A 7 5.78 3.46 3.45
N ALA A 8 4.57 2.93 3.28
CA ALA A 8 4.21 2.14 2.11
C ALA A 8 4.40 2.94 0.82
N TYR A 9 3.98 4.21 0.84
CA TYR A 9 4.23 5.17 -0.23
C TYR A 9 5.72 5.37 -0.53
N SER A 10 6.50 5.69 0.51
CA SER A 10 7.94 5.95 0.34
C SER A 10 8.68 4.75 -0.26
N TYR A 11 8.30 3.53 0.12
CA TYR A 11 8.89 2.31 -0.43
C TYR A 11 8.40 1.99 -1.85
N SER A 12 7.14 2.30 -2.17
CA SER A 12 6.61 2.22 -3.55
C SER A 12 7.45 3.07 -4.51
N LEU A 13 7.73 4.32 -4.13
CA LEU A 13 8.57 5.23 -4.92
C LEU A 13 10.03 4.77 -5.06
N GLN A 14 10.55 4.05 -4.06
CA GLN A 14 11.92 3.51 -4.08
C GLN A 14 12.01 2.18 -4.86
N GLY A 15 10.89 1.67 -5.40
CA GLY A 15 10.83 0.35 -6.04
C GLY A 15 11.01 -0.81 -5.05
N ASN A 16 10.91 -0.55 -3.74
CA ASN A 16 10.98 -1.58 -2.71
C ASN A 16 9.59 -2.17 -2.45
N ILE A 17 9.15 -2.97 -3.42
CA ILE A 17 7.79 -3.53 -3.50
C ILE A 17 7.45 -4.34 -2.24
N GLU A 18 8.39 -5.14 -1.74
CA GLU A 18 8.20 -5.98 -0.54
C GLU A 18 7.82 -5.14 0.68
N GLN A 19 8.61 -4.10 0.95
CA GLN A 19 8.37 -3.21 2.09
C GLN A 19 7.11 -2.37 1.88
N ALA A 20 6.80 -1.95 0.65
CA ALA A 20 5.56 -1.23 0.36
C ALA A 20 4.33 -2.07 0.74
N ILE A 21 4.29 -3.34 0.32
CA ILE A 21 3.19 -4.27 0.61
C ILE A 21 3.07 -4.57 2.10
N GLU A 22 4.18 -4.83 2.80
CA GLU A 22 4.17 -5.13 4.23
C GLU A 22 3.66 -3.96 5.08
N ASN A 23 4.07 -2.73 4.74
CA ASN A 23 3.62 -1.53 5.41
C ASN A 23 2.15 -1.23 5.08
N LEU A 24 1.70 -1.45 3.84
CA LEU A 24 0.30 -1.27 3.45
C LEU A 24 -0.62 -2.26 4.16
N LYS A 25 -0.23 -3.53 4.25
CA LYS A 25 -0.98 -4.56 5.00
C LYS A 25 -1.17 -4.14 6.46
N THR A 26 -0.11 -3.62 7.09
CA THR A 26 -0.17 -3.09 8.45
C THR A 26 -1.11 -1.90 8.55
N ALA A 27 -1.06 -0.97 7.59
CA ALA A 27 -1.96 0.18 7.55
C ALA A 27 -3.44 -0.22 7.44
N ILE A 28 -3.76 -1.19 6.55
CA ILE A 28 -5.12 -1.73 6.37
C ILE A 28 -5.61 -2.46 7.64
N ASN A 29 -4.74 -3.25 8.29
CA ASN A 29 -5.11 -3.97 9.52
C ASN A 29 -5.44 -3.02 10.68
N LEU A 30 -4.76 -1.89 10.76
CA LEU A 30 -5.06 -0.87 11.76
C LEU A 30 -6.31 -0.07 11.36
N HIS A 31 -6.44 0.26 10.06
CA HIS A 31 -7.44 1.18 9.50
C HIS A 31 -8.00 0.61 8.20
N PRO A 32 -9.09 -0.16 8.27
CA PRO A 32 -9.68 -0.78 7.08
C PRO A 32 -10.03 0.20 5.96
N GLU A 33 -10.30 1.47 6.28
CA GLU A 33 -10.58 2.53 5.31
C GLU A 33 -9.40 2.83 4.38
N VAL A 34 -8.17 2.55 4.81
CA VAL A 34 -6.96 2.67 3.98
C VAL A 34 -7.04 1.82 2.72
N ARG A 35 -7.77 0.71 2.79
CA ARG A 35 -7.98 -0.16 1.62
C ARG A 35 -8.64 0.58 0.47
N GLU A 36 -9.67 1.37 0.76
CA GLU A 36 -10.40 2.11 -0.28
C GLU A 36 -9.57 3.26 -0.85
N TRP A 37 -8.73 3.89 -0.01
CA TRP A 37 -7.77 4.90 -0.48
C TRP A 37 -6.74 4.27 -1.43
N ALA A 38 -6.12 3.16 -1.01
CA ALA A 38 -5.09 2.47 -1.80
C ALA A 38 -5.57 2.00 -3.18
N LYS A 39 -6.87 1.70 -3.35
CA LYS A 39 -7.46 1.35 -4.67
C LYS A 39 -7.33 2.48 -5.70
N THR A 40 -7.42 3.74 -5.25
CA THR A 40 -7.50 4.91 -6.15
C THR A 40 -6.28 5.81 -6.08
N ASP A 41 -5.41 5.61 -5.10
CA ASP A 41 -4.22 6.42 -4.92
C ASP A 41 -3.15 6.10 -5.98
N SER A 42 -2.77 7.10 -6.77
CA SER A 42 -1.74 7.00 -7.81
C SER A 42 -0.36 6.66 -7.27
N ASP A 43 -0.14 6.89 -5.97
CA ASP A 43 1.12 6.59 -5.29
C ASP A 43 1.47 5.09 -5.28
N PHE A 44 0.47 4.23 -5.51
CA PHE A 44 0.65 2.80 -5.66
C PHE A 44 0.67 2.32 -7.12
N ASP A 45 0.69 3.22 -8.11
CA ASP A 45 0.71 2.84 -9.53
C ASP A 45 1.91 1.94 -9.88
N ALA A 46 3.06 2.17 -9.23
CA ALA A 46 4.27 1.36 -9.40
C ALA A 46 4.09 -0.10 -8.96
N ILE A 47 3.13 -0.39 -8.07
CA ILE A 47 2.87 -1.74 -7.52
C ILE A 47 1.44 -2.23 -7.80
N ARG A 48 0.65 -1.49 -8.58
CA ARG A 48 -0.78 -1.75 -8.82
C ARG A 48 -1.06 -3.09 -9.52
N GLU A 49 -0.10 -3.54 -10.34
CA GLU A 49 -0.14 -4.81 -11.06
C GLU A 49 0.46 -5.98 -10.25
N ASP A 50 1.01 -5.74 -9.05
CA ASP A 50 1.51 -6.82 -8.19
C ASP A 50 0.33 -7.60 -7.59
N GLU A 51 0.29 -8.91 -7.81
CA GLU A 51 -0.81 -9.78 -7.33
C GLU A 51 -1.02 -9.67 -5.82
N ARG A 52 0.04 -9.46 -5.04
CA ARG A 52 -0.03 -9.32 -3.58
C ARG A 52 -0.66 -7.99 -3.18
N PHE A 53 -0.39 -6.92 -3.94
CA PHE A 53 -1.06 -5.64 -3.74
C PHE A 53 -2.55 -5.76 -4.07
N GLN A 54 -2.89 -6.38 -5.20
CA GLN A 54 -4.28 -6.62 -5.59
C GLN A 54 -5.05 -7.41 -4.54
N GLU A 55 -4.44 -8.43 -3.93
CA GLU A 55 -5.07 -9.20 -2.86
C GLU A 55 -5.32 -8.37 -1.59
N LEU A 56 -4.44 -7.42 -1.25
CA LEU A 56 -4.62 -6.54 -0.10
C LEU A 56 -5.77 -5.55 -0.28
N ILE A 57 -6.00 -5.10 -1.51
CA ILE A 57 -7.02 -4.11 -1.84
C ILE A 57 -8.36 -4.71 -2.25
N LYS A 58 -8.51 -6.04 -2.35
CA LYS A 58 -9.81 -6.67 -2.61
C LYS A 58 -10.85 -6.35 -1.53
#